data_AF-A0A2G5UJV3-F1
#
_entry.id   AF-A0A2G5UJV3-F1
#
_cell.length_a   1.000
_cell.length_b   1.000
_cell.length_c   1.000
_cell.angle_alpha   90.00
_cell.angle_beta   90.00
_cell.angle_gamma   90.00
#
_symmetry.space_group_name_H-M   'P 1'
#
loop_
_entity.id
_entity.type
_entity.pdbx_description
1 polymer ?
#
loop_
_entity_poly.entity_id
_entity_poly.type
_entity_poly.pdbx_seq_one_letter_code
_entity_poly.pdbx_strand_id
1 'polypeptide(L)'
;MEGQQHSLTITTNYPPAPLSPNPQDDRDKIRQNKDDENLWIQRHDIEKTLRGALGHLKTCCTILNLSAKCDERLKIDFSHGTTEKYQLMSRTGSSDNLKASVTLLDDNVIQAEVTVKYPKAGGGYYRAVAQPDVQWKLQQLQDLGNHISRVTIMLCDLQEELQFLRGNGDGTDSFSLSTGKRILDELKVTMNEISLARNSIMLPRKRSLLELCYFPPTRKFVPPLPQDQLISFYISCCRLVCASYQMVPKTVHPQGLSVFMAESQLPHLDEVIKHLNIVMTILQKLINYLSATM
;
A
#
# COMPACT_ATOMS: atom_id res chain seq x y z
N MET A 1 -2.74 -84.17 72.80
CA MET A 1 -1.98 -82.90 72.89
C MET A 1 -0.67 -83.20 72.18
N GLU A 2 -0.24 -82.55 71.10
CA GLU A 2 -0.32 -81.12 70.73
C GLU A 2 -0.54 -80.99 69.22
N GLY A 3 -1.28 -79.97 68.80
CA GLY A 3 -1.58 -79.68 67.40
C GLY A 3 -0.49 -78.82 66.76
N GLN A 4 0.06 -79.25 65.63
CA GLN A 4 0.89 -78.42 64.76
C GLN A 4 -0.01 -77.54 63.89
N GLN A 5 -0.18 -76.28 64.26
CA GLN A 5 -0.73 -75.24 63.39
C GLN A 5 0.25 -74.97 62.24
N HIS A 6 -0.10 -75.39 61.03
CA HIS A 6 0.54 -74.89 59.81
C HIS A 6 0.02 -73.48 59.51
N SER A 7 0.86 -72.47 59.71
CA SER A 7 0.58 -71.10 59.27
C SER A 7 0.79 -71.02 57.75
N LEU A 8 -0.32 -71.03 57.00
CA LEU A 8 -0.31 -70.72 55.57
C LEU A 8 -0.22 -69.19 55.42
N THR A 9 1.00 -68.66 55.35
CA THR A 9 1.21 -67.25 55.03
C THR A 9 1.10 -67.09 53.51
N ILE A 10 -0.07 -66.63 53.03
CA ILE A 10 -0.25 -66.23 51.64
C ILE A 10 0.44 -64.88 51.45
N THR A 11 1.62 -64.86 50.83
CA THR A 11 2.24 -63.62 50.35
C THR A 11 1.54 -63.16 49.08
N THR A 12 0.52 -62.31 49.22
CA THR A 12 0.00 -61.54 48.10
C THR A 12 1.07 -60.54 47.65
N ASN A 13 1.82 -60.86 46.60
CA ASN A 13 2.66 -59.90 45.89
C ASN A 13 1.74 -58.92 45.16
N TYR A 14 1.41 -57.81 45.82
CA TYR A 14 0.76 -56.68 45.14
C TYR A 14 1.76 -56.09 44.13
N PRO A 15 1.33 -55.77 42.90
CA PRO A 15 2.17 -55.02 41.98
C PRO A 15 2.60 -53.71 42.65
N PRO A 16 3.84 -53.23 42.41
CA PRO A 16 4.32 -52.00 43.01
C PRO A 16 3.35 -50.86 42.67
N ALA A 17 3.06 -50.01 43.66
CA ALA A 17 2.22 -48.85 43.45
C ALA A 17 2.78 -48.04 42.26
N PRO A 18 1.92 -47.57 41.33
CA PRO A 18 2.38 -46.74 40.23
C PRO A 18 3.13 -45.53 40.79
N LEU A 19 4.27 -45.21 40.20
CA LEU A 19 5.08 -44.06 40.57
C LEU A 19 4.18 -42.81 40.56
N SER A 20 4.17 -42.07 41.67
CA SER A 20 3.47 -40.79 41.74
C SER A 20 3.98 -39.87 40.62
N PRO A 21 3.09 -39.16 39.90
CA PRO A 21 3.51 -38.23 38.85
C PRO A 21 4.54 -37.25 39.37
N ASN A 22 5.64 -37.07 38.64
CA ASN A 22 6.66 -36.11 38.99
C ASN A 22 6.09 -34.70 38.81
N PRO A 23 6.04 -33.84 39.85
CA PRO A 23 5.53 -32.47 39.73
C PRO A 23 6.25 -31.62 38.67
N GLN A 24 7.47 -32.01 38.29
CA GLN A 24 8.22 -31.35 37.22
C GLN A 24 7.65 -31.69 35.83
N ASP A 25 7.24 -32.95 35.60
CA ASP A 25 6.65 -33.40 34.33
C ASP A 25 5.32 -32.68 34.06
N ASP A 26 4.52 -32.47 35.12
CA ASP A 26 3.27 -31.71 35.03
C ASP A 26 3.52 -30.23 34.67
N ARG A 27 4.57 -29.61 35.24
CA ARG A 27 4.96 -28.24 34.93
C ARG A 27 5.45 -28.09 33.50
N ASP A 28 6.28 -29.02 33.03
CA ASP A 28 6.83 -29.02 31.69
C ASP A 28 5.73 -29.23 30.64
N LYS A 29 4.75 -30.11 30.93
CA LYS A 29 3.56 -30.29 30.11
C LYS A 29 2.67 -29.05 30.05
N ILE A 30 2.46 -28.36 31.19
CA ILE A 30 1.72 -27.09 31.20
C ILE A 30 2.42 -26.03 30.36
N ARG A 31 3.75 -25.96 30.45
CA ARG A 31 4.55 -25.02 29.64
C ARG A 31 4.41 -25.32 28.15
N GLN A 32 4.57 -26.58 27.76
CA GLN A 32 4.42 -27.00 26.37
C GLN A 32 3.03 -26.68 25.81
N ASN A 33 1.97 -26.99 26.55
CA ASN A 33 0.60 -26.68 26.12
C ASN A 33 0.39 -25.17 25.90
N LYS A 34 0.99 -24.32 26.74
CA LYS A 34 0.91 -22.86 26.57
C LYS A 34 1.66 -22.39 25.33
N ASP A 35 2.82 -22.97 25.05
CA ASP A 35 3.62 -22.64 23.87
C ASP A 35 2.87 -23.05 22.59
N ASP A 36 2.26 -24.23 22.58
CA ASP A 36 1.43 -24.73 21.48
C ASP A 36 0.17 -23.87 21.25
N GLU A 37 -0.52 -23.49 22.34
CA GLU A 37 -1.68 -22.59 22.28
C GLU A 37 -1.29 -21.21 21.72
N ASN A 38 -0.15 -20.65 22.17
CA ASN A 38 0.35 -19.38 21.65
C ASN A 38 0.65 -19.45 20.15
N LEU A 39 1.32 -20.50 19.68
CA LEU A 39 1.61 -20.70 18.26
C LEU A 39 0.32 -20.82 17.43
N TRP A 40 -0.68 -21.54 17.94
CA TRP A 40 -1.97 -21.66 17.29
C TRP A 40 -2.69 -20.30 17.16
N ILE A 41 -2.71 -19.50 18.23
CA ILE A 41 -3.31 -18.15 18.22
C ILE A 41 -2.57 -17.26 17.22
N GLN A 42 -1.24 -17.28 17.23
CA GLN A 42 -0.42 -16.51 16.30
C GLN A 42 -0.76 -16.85 14.84
N ARG A 43 -0.77 -18.13 14.47
CA ARG A 43 -1.13 -18.54 13.11
C ARG A 43 -2.53 -18.06 12.73
N HIS A 44 -3.50 -18.25 13.61
CA HIS A 44 -4.89 -17.81 13.37
C HIS A 44 -4.98 -16.29 13.12
N ASP A 45 -4.32 -15.50 13.96
CA ASP A 45 -4.33 -14.05 13.85
C ASP A 45 -3.61 -13.57 12.59
N ILE A 46 -2.53 -14.24 12.17
CA ILE A 46 -1.86 -13.96 10.90
C ILE A 46 -2.84 -14.23 9.75
N GLU A 47 -3.42 -15.43 9.65
CA GLU A 47 -4.36 -15.80 8.57
C GLU A 47 -5.54 -14.83 8.46
N LYS A 48 -6.14 -14.48 9.60
CA LYS A 48 -7.26 -13.52 9.66
C LYS A 48 -6.84 -12.15 9.17
N THR A 49 -5.67 -11.68 9.60
CA THR A 49 -5.15 -10.36 9.23
C THR A 49 -4.80 -10.30 7.74
N LEU A 50 -4.13 -11.31 7.20
CA LEU A 50 -3.80 -11.40 5.78
C LEU A 50 -5.06 -11.36 4.92
N ARG A 51 -6.09 -12.12 5.29
CA ARG A 51 -7.38 -12.10 4.59
C ARG A 51 -8.03 -10.71 4.60
N GLY A 52 -8.02 -10.03 5.74
CA GLY A 52 -8.53 -8.66 5.85
C GLY A 52 -7.73 -7.67 5.00
N ALA A 53 -6.39 -7.77 5.03
CA ALA A 53 -5.50 -6.92 4.25
C ALA A 53 -5.71 -7.10 2.73
N LEU A 54 -5.74 -8.34 2.26
CA LEU A 54 -5.99 -8.69 0.86
C LEU A 54 -7.38 -8.22 0.39
N GLY A 55 -8.40 -8.26 1.26
CA GLY A 55 -9.72 -7.71 0.96
C GLY A 55 -9.68 -6.21 0.66
N HIS A 56 -8.96 -5.42 1.46
CA HIS A 56 -8.80 -3.98 1.22
C HIS A 56 -7.91 -3.68 0.01
N LEU A 57 -6.84 -4.45 -0.20
CA LEU A 57 -5.96 -4.28 -1.36
C LEU A 57 -6.67 -4.65 -2.66
N LYS A 58 -7.57 -5.64 -2.64
CA LYS A 58 -8.47 -5.94 -3.76
C LYS A 58 -9.28 -4.70 -4.15
N THR A 59 -9.88 -4.01 -3.18
CA THR A 59 -10.60 -2.76 -3.44
C THR A 59 -9.68 -1.71 -4.08
N CYS A 60 -8.46 -1.51 -3.56
CA CYS A 60 -7.49 -0.59 -4.17
C CYS A 60 -7.18 -0.96 -5.63
N CYS A 61 -6.98 -2.25 -5.91
CA CYS A 61 -6.68 -2.73 -7.26
C CYS A 61 -7.85 -2.54 -8.21
N THR A 62 -9.09 -2.73 -7.76
CA THR A 62 -10.29 -2.42 -8.55
C THR A 62 -10.37 -0.93 -8.87
N ILE A 63 -10.18 -0.05 -7.87
CA ILE A 63 -10.24 1.40 -8.06
C ILE A 63 -9.19 1.90 -9.05
N LEU A 64 -7.98 1.32 -9.00
CA LEU A 64 -6.84 1.73 -9.83
C LEU A 64 -6.71 0.94 -11.15
N ASN A 65 -7.71 0.12 -11.51
CA ASN A 65 -7.70 -0.74 -12.70
C ASN A 65 -6.44 -1.63 -12.81
N LEU A 66 -5.96 -2.20 -11.71
CA LEU A 66 -4.72 -2.99 -11.65
C LEU A 66 -4.90 -4.47 -12.00
N SER A 67 -6.04 -4.86 -12.59
CA SER A 67 -6.39 -6.27 -12.85
C SER A 67 -5.30 -7.07 -13.60
N ALA A 68 -4.56 -6.42 -14.51
CA ALA A 68 -3.49 -7.06 -15.27
C ALA A 68 -2.12 -7.12 -14.55
N LYS A 69 -1.99 -6.48 -13.37
CA LYS A 69 -0.73 -6.39 -12.60
C LYS A 69 -0.81 -7.03 -11.22
N CYS A 70 -2.01 -7.11 -10.65
CA CYS A 70 -2.23 -7.70 -9.34
C CYS A 70 -2.16 -9.23 -9.40
N ASP A 71 -2.02 -9.84 -8.22
CA ASP A 71 -2.02 -11.30 -8.09
C ASP A 71 -3.35 -11.93 -8.55
N GLU A 72 -3.27 -12.96 -9.41
CA GLU A 72 -4.45 -13.64 -9.96
C GLU A 72 -5.35 -14.26 -8.88
N ARG A 73 -4.78 -14.64 -7.72
CA ARG A 73 -5.50 -15.22 -6.59
C ARG A 73 -6.52 -14.25 -6.00
N LEU A 74 -6.39 -12.95 -6.23
CA LEU A 74 -7.37 -11.94 -5.83
C LEU A 74 -8.67 -11.99 -6.63
N LYS A 75 -8.67 -12.61 -7.83
CA LYS A 75 -9.84 -12.73 -8.71
C LYS A 75 -10.52 -11.37 -8.93
N ILE A 76 -9.75 -10.43 -9.48
CA ILE A 76 -10.26 -9.10 -9.83
C ILE A 76 -10.80 -9.17 -11.24
N ASP A 77 -12.03 -8.70 -11.43
CA ASP A 77 -12.62 -8.64 -12.75
C ASP A 77 -11.81 -7.70 -13.65
N PHE A 78 -11.63 -8.11 -14.90
CA PHE A 78 -10.91 -7.30 -15.87
C PHE A 78 -11.70 -6.00 -16.12
N SER A 79 -11.01 -4.87 -15.96
CA SER A 79 -11.55 -3.54 -16.17
C SER A 79 -10.64 -2.79 -17.13
N HIS A 80 -11.25 -2.09 -18.09
CA HIS A 80 -10.53 -1.19 -18.98
C HIS A 80 -10.40 0.19 -18.32
N GLY A 81 -9.28 0.88 -18.59
CA GLY A 81 -9.09 2.26 -18.17
C GLY A 81 -10.20 3.17 -18.69
N THR A 82 -10.78 3.96 -17.79
CA THR A 82 -11.80 4.96 -18.13
C THR A 82 -11.19 6.35 -18.22
N THR A 83 -11.62 7.13 -19.21
CA THR A 83 -11.21 8.53 -19.30
C THR A 83 -12.04 9.40 -18.36
N GLU A 84 -11.39 10.20 -17.53
CA GLU A 84 -12.04 11.13 -16.60
C GLU A 84 -11.59 12.56 -16.89
N LYS A 85 -12.55 13.51 -16.90
CA LYS A 85 -12.27 14.92 -17.16
C LYS A 85 -12.31 15.73 -15.86
N TYR A 86 -11.23 16.45 -15.59
CA TYR A 86 -11.05 17.27 -14.39
C TYR A 86 -10.90 18.74 -14.75
N GLN A 87 -11.63 19.60 -14.01
CA GLN A 87 -11.39 21.04 -14.00
C GLN A 87 -10.52 21.39 -12.80
N LEU A 88 -9.38 22.03 -13.06
CA LEU A 88 -8.39 22.42 -12.09
C LEU A 88 -8.49 23.93 -11.86
N MET A 89 -8.59 24.33 -10.60
CA MET A 89 -8.75 25.72 -10.18
C MET A 89 -7.82 26.07 -9.03
N SER A 90 -7.58 27.36 -8.81
CA SER A 90 -6.75 27.84 -7.69
C SER A 90 -7.42 27.52 -6.34
N ARG A 91 -6.66 26.91 -5.41
CA ARG A 91 -7.14 26.49 -4.08
C ARG A 91 -7.73 27.64 -3.27
N THR A 92 -7.16 28.85 -3.40
CA THR A 92 -7.57 29.99 -2.57
C THR A 92 -8.82 30.70 -3.10
N GLY A 93 -9.37 30.27 -4.25
CA GLY A 93 -10.55 30.87 -4.90
C GLY A 93 -10.38 32.33 -5.34
N SER A 94 -9.24 32.95 -5.02
CA SER A 94 -9.00 34.39 -5.10
C SER A 94 -8.05 34.77 -6.24
N SER A 95 -7.48 33.80 -6.95
CA SER A 95 -6.61 34.05 -8.10
C SER A 95 -7.01 33.22 -9.31
N ASP A 96 -7.57 33.88 -10.32
CA ASP A 96 -7.85 33.34 -11.66
C ASP A 96 -6.57 33.21 -12.52
N ASN A 97 -5.40 33.17 -11.88
CA ASN A 97 -4.11 33.23 -12.57
C ASN A 97 -3.78 31.95 -13.36
N LEU A 98 -4.41 30.82 -13.01
CA LEU A 98 -4.28 29.55 -13.73
C LEU A 98 -5.57 28.75 -13.61
N LYS A 99 -6.07 28.27 -14.75
CA LYS A 99 -7.13 27.27 -14.89
C LYS A 99 -6.65 26.20 -15.85
N ALA A 100 -7.01 24.95 -15.61
CA ALA A 100 -6.72 23.87 -16.54
C ALA A 100 -7.88 22.88 -16.63
N SER A 101 -8.14 22.37 -17.83
CA SER A 101 -9.04 21.25 -18.07
C SER A 101 -8.20 20.07 -18.52
N VAL A 102 -8.22 18.97 -17.77
CA VAL A 102 -7.37 17.80 -17.98
C VAL A 102 -8.22 16.56 -18.16
N THR A 103 -7.92 15.75 -19.18
CA THR A 103 -8.47 14.40 -19.34
C THR A 103 -7.41 13.39 -18.92
N LEU A 104 -7.73 12.61 -17.89
CA LEU A 104 -6.90 11.54 -17.35
C LEU A 104 -7.38 10.19 -17.90
N LEU A 105 -6.45 9.33 -18.30
CA LEU A 105 -6.66 7.92 -18.61
C LEU A 105 -5.68 7.12 -17.75
N ASP A 106 -6.19 6.46 -16.71
CA ASP A 106 -5.41 5.77 -15.68
C ASP A 106 -4.26 6.67 -15.14
N ASP A 107 -3.00 6.34 -15.45
CA ASP A 107 -1.82 7.08 -15.02
C ASP A 107 -1.34 8.14 -16.02
N ASN A 108 -2.12 8.48 -17.06
CA ASN A 108 -1.71 9.41 -18.12
C ASN A 108 -2.67 10.59 -18.25
N VAL A 109 -2.13 11.80 -18.26
CA VAL A 109 -2.86 12.96 -18.80
C VAL A 109 -2.77 12.89 -20.32
N ILE A 110 -3.91 12.64 -20.96
CA ILE A 110 -4.00 12.45 -22.42
C ILE A 110 -4.51 13.70 -23.16
N GLN A 111 -5.13 14.63 -22.45
CA GLN A 111 -5.52 15.93 -22.98
C GLN A 111 -5.36 16.98 -21.87
N ALA A 112 -4.87 18.16 -22.24
CA ALA A 112 -4.73 19.28 -21.32
C ALA A 112 -5.00 20.60 -22.05
N GLU A 113 -5.92 21.39 -21.52
CA GLU A 113 -6.15 22.77 -21.91
C GLU A 113 -5.78 23.66 -20.72
N VAL A 114 -4.99 24.71 -20.97
CA VAL A 114 -4.51 25.62 -19.93
C VAL A 114 -4.86 27.06 -20.27
N THR A 115 -5.32 27.80 -19.27
CA THR A 115 -5.48 29.25 -19.30
C THR A 115 -4.64 29.84 -18.17
N VAL A 116 -3.59 30.59 -18.52
CA VAL A 116 -2.68 31.21 -17.55
C VAL A 116 -2.67 32.72 -17.73
N LYS A 117 -2.62 33.47 -16.63
CA LYS A 117 -2.40 34.91 -16.67
C LYS A 117 -1.03 35.19 -17.27
N TYR A 118 -1.02 35.94 -18.36
CA TYR A 118 0.20 36.29 -19.07
C TYR A 118 0.07 37.73 -19.58
N PRO A 119 0.65 38.72 -18.88
CA PRO A 119 0.45 40.13 -19.20
C PRO A 119 0.85 40.55 -20.62
N LYS A 120 1.74 39.79 -21.26
CA LYS A 120 2.19 40.07 -22.64
C LYS A 120 1.24 39.52 -23.71
N ALA A 121 0.24 38.70 -23.35
CA ALA A 121 -0.79 38.25 -24.28
C ALA A 121 -1.90 39.30 -24.43
N GLY A 122 -2.50 39.37 -25.62
CA GLY A 122 -3.72 40.17 -25.84
C GLY A 122 -4.83 39.71 -24.90
N GLY A 123 -5.35 40.63 -24.08
CA GLY A 123 -6.34 40.33 -23.04
C GLY A 123 -5.77 39.78 -21.72
N GLY A 124 -4.44 39.76 -21.55
CA GLY A 124 -3.78 39.44 -20.27
C GLY A 124 -3.77 37.96 -19.89
N TYR A 125 -4.27 37.08 -20.75
CA TYR A 125 -4.28 35.63 -20.56
C TYR A 125 -3.78 34.91 -21.80
N TYR A 126 -2.94 33.91 -21.56
CA TYR A 126 -2.51 32.94 -22.56
C TYR A 126 -3.36 31.68 -22.44
N ARG A 127 -3.81 31.16 -23.58
CA ARG A 127 -4.61 29.94 -23.68
C ARG A 127 -3.95 28.99 -24.67
N ALA A 128 -3.82 27.73 -24.29
CA ALA A 128 -3.31 26.70 -25.17
C ALA A 128 -3.85 25.31 -24.85
N VAL A 129 -3.83 24.47 -25.86
CA VAL A 129 -4.23 23.07 -25.79
C VAL A 129 -3.04 22.20 -26.14
N ALA A 130 -2.78 21.19 -25.32
CA ALA A 130 -1.83 20.14 -25.63
C ALA A 130 -2.30 19.34 -26.85
N GLN A 131 -1.40 19.05 -27.78
CA GLN A 131 -1.71 18.24 -28.94
C GLN A 131 -2.19 16.82 -28.53
N PRO A 132 -3.12 16.20 -29.27
CA PRO A 132 -3.70 14.90 -28.90
C PRO A 132 -2.70 13.72 -28.89
N ASP A 133 -1.57 13.84 -29.59
CA ASP A 133 -0.50 12.82 -29.62
C ASP A 133 0.34 12.79 -28.34
N VAL A 134 0.10 13.71 -27.41
CA VAL A 134 0.95 13.92 -26.24
C VAL A 134 0.30 13.43 -24.96
N GLN A 135 1.05 12.60 -24.24
CA GLN A 135 0.63 12.04 -22.97
C GLN A 135 1.65 12.39 -21.87
N TRP A 136 1.17 12.90 -20.74
CA TRP A 136 2.00 13.05 -19.54
C TRP A 136 1.76 11.85 -18.64
N LYS A 137 2.74 10.96 -18.59
CA LYS A 137 2.74 9.87 -17.62
C LYS A 137 2.99 10.40 -16.21
N LEU A 138 2.04 10.15 -15.33
CA LEU A 138 2.10 10.46 -13.91
C LEU A 138 2.78 9.30 -13.18
N GLN A 139 4.11 9.35 -13.11
CA GLN A 139 4.92 8.31 -12.45
C GLN A 139 4.43 7.95 -11.04
N GLN A 140 3.87 8.92 -10.32
CA GLN A 140 3.31 8.72 -8.98
C GLN A 140 2.14 7.72 -8.96
N LEU A 141 1.24 7.76 -9.96
CA LEU A 141 0.13 6.81 -10.07
C LEU A 141 0.63 5.44 -10.52
N GLN A 142 1.62 5.40 -11.42
CA GLN A 142 2.27 4.15 -11.81
C GLN A 142 2.93 3.47 -10.61
N ASP A 143 3.73 4.22 -9.84
CA ASP A 143 4.44 3.72 -8.67
C ASP A 143 3.46 3.24 -7.60
N LEU A 144 2.39 4.01 -7.33
CA LEU A 144 1.30 3.58 -6.45
C LEU A 144 0.79 2.19 -6.83
N GLY A 145 0.43 2.01 -8.10
CA GLY A 145 -0.08 0.74 -8.60
C GLY A 145 0.95 -0.39 -8.52
N ASN A 146 2.22 -0.11 -8.81
CA ASN A 146 3.30 -1.09 -8.73
C ASN A 146 3.53 -1.54 -7.28
N HIS A 147 3.59 -0.62 -6.32
CA HIS A 147 3.75 -0.96 -4.91
C HIS A 147 2.56 -1.78 -4.39
N ILE A 148 1.32 -1.39 -4.71
CA ILE A 148 0.14 -2.16 -4.33
C ILE A 148 0.19 -3.58 -4.91
N SER A 149 0.56 -3.72 -6.19
CA SER A 149 0.66 -5.02 -6.85
C SER A 149 1.71 -5.91 -6.15
N ARG A 150 2.89 -5.36 -5.80
CA ARG A 150 3.90 -6.11 -5.03
C ARG A 150 3.39 -6.57 -3.68
N VAL A 151 2.74 -5.68 -2.93
CA VAL A 151 2.14 -6.01 -1.63
C VAL A 151 1.12 -7.14 -1.76
N THR A 152 0.29 -7.13 -2.82
CA THR A 152 -0.68 -8.22 -3.04
C THR A 152 -0.01 -9.57 -3.25
N ILE A 153 1.06 -9.62 -4.04
CA ILE A 153 1.83 -10.85 -4.29
C ILE A 153 2.44 -11.35 -2.97
N MET A 154 3.13 -10.48 -2.23
CA MET A 154 3.76 -10.84 -0.94
C MET A 154 2.76 -11.41 0.06
N LEU A 155 1.59 -10.78 0.20
CA LEU A 155 0.57 -11.25 1.15
C LEU A 155 -0.13 -12.53 0.68
N CYS A 156 -0.31 -12.73 -0.63
CA CYS A 156 -0.84 -13.96 -1.17
C CYS A 156 0.15 -15.13 -0.99
N ASP A 157 1.45 -14.90 -1.20
CA ASP A 157 2.51 -15.89 -0.94
C ASP A 157 2.55 -16.30 0.53
N LEU A 158 2.49 -15.33 1.45
CA LEU A 158 2.37 -15.61 2.88
C LEU A 158 1.10 -16.42 3.21
N GLN A 159 -0.02 -16.11 2.56
CA GLN A 159 -1.26 -16.84 2.79
C GLN A 159 -1.18 -18.29 2.32
N GLU A 160 -0.56 -18.53 1.16
CA GLU A 160 -0.33 -19.88 0.62
C GLU A 160 0.64 -20.67 1.50
N GLU A 161 1.72 -20.04 1.96
CA GLU A 161 2.66 -20.67 2.87
C GLU A 161 1.99 -21.11 4.19
N LEU A 162 1.13 -20.27 4.77
CA LEU A 162 0.38 -20.64 5.98
C LEU A 162 -0.56 -21.83 5.75
N GLN A 163 -1.17 -21.91 4.56
CA GLN A 163 -1.99 -23.07 4.20
C GLN A 163 -1.16 -24.34 4.11
N PHE A 164 0.05 -24.26 3.53
CA PHE A 164 0.98 -25.38 3.48
C PHE A 164 1.42 -25.81 4.88
N LEU A 165 1.76 -24.86 5.75
CA LEU A 165 2.22 -25.14 7.12
C LEU A 165 1.16 -25.82 8.00
N ARG A 166 -0.12 -25.52 7.76
CA ARG A 166 -1.26 -26.14 8.44
C ARG A 166 -1.41 -27.64 8.12
N GLY A 167 -0.76 -28.13 7.07
CA GLY A 167 -0.84 -29.51 6.60
C GLY A 167 -2.15 -29.83 5.85
N ASN A 168 -2.13 -30.89 5.04
CA ASN A 168 -3.28 -31.34 4.23
C ASN A 168 -4.30 -32.17 5.03
N GLY A 169 -4.51 -31.86 6.31
CA GLY A 169 -5.46 -32.58 7.17
C GLY A 169 -4.93 -33.88 7.78
N ASP A 170 -3.62 -34.15 7.70
CA ASP A 170 -2.97 -35.27 8.42
C ASP A 170 -2.72 -34.98 9.91
N GLY A 171 -3.03 -33.75 10.36
CA GLY A 171 -2.90 -33.32 11.75
C GLY A 171 -1.53 -32.77 12.14
N THR A 172 -0.58 -32.69 11.22
CA THR A 172 0.77 -32.19 11.49
C THR A 172 0.88 -30.70 11.17
N ASP A 173 0.49 -29.85 12.13
CA ASP A 173 0.76 -28.40 12.06
C ASP A 173 2.26 -28.18 12.21
N SER A 174 2.90 -27.63 11.17
CA SER A 174 4.35 -27.38 11.12
C SER A 174 4.70 -25.91 11.42
N PHE A 175 3.70 -25.11 11.80
CA PHE A 175 3.93 -23.74 12.26
C PHE A 175 4.74 -23.75 13.56
N SER A 176 5.87 -23.06 13.54
CA SER A 176 6.82 -23.00 14.65
C SER A 176 7.31 -21.58 14.88
N LEU A 177 8.02 -21.38 16.00
CA LEU A 177 8.59 -20.08 16.34
C LEU A 177 9.52 -19.52 15.25
N SER A 178 10.31 -20.36 14.59
CA SER A 178 11.20 -19.92 13.50
C SER A 178 10.40 -19.42 12.31
N THR A 179 9.32 -20.12 11.96
CA THR A 179 8.46 -19.74 10.84
C THR A 179 7.70 -18.46 11.16
N GLY A 180 7.21 -18.33 12.39
CA GLY A 180 6.60 -17.10 12.90
C GLY A 180 7.55 -15.89 12.82
N LYS A 181 8.83 -16.05 13.20
CA LYS A 181 9.85 -14.99 13.10
C LYS A 181 10.09 -14.54 11.66
N ARG A 182 10.20 -15.49 10.73
CA ARG A 182 10.35 -15.17 9.30
C ARG A 182 9.15 -14.42 8.74
N ILE A 183 7.93 -14.85 9.09
CA ILE A 183 6.69 -14.16 8.69
C ILE A 183 6.64 -12.76 9.28
N LEU A 184 7.03 -12.57 10.54
CA LEU A 184 7.13 -11.25 11.15
C LEU A 184 8.07 -10.32 10.37
N ASP A 185 9.23 -10.81 9.93
CA ASP A 185 10.14 -10.00 9.13
C ASP A 185 9.57 -9.67 7.74
N GLU A 186 8.91 -10.63 7.08
CA GLU A 186 8.21 -10.39 5.81
C GLU A 186 7.07 -9.35 5.95
N LEU A 187 6.33 -9.38 7.06
CA LEU A 187 5.31 -8.40 7.38
C LEU A 187 5.89 -6.99 7.56
N LYS A 188 7.10 -6.85 8.12
CA LYS A 188 7.79 -5.54 8.22
C LYS A 188 8.21 -5.03 6.86
N VAL A 189 8.72 -5.90 5.97
CA VAL A 189 9.04 -5.52 4.58
C VAL A 189 7.78 -5.09 3.84
N THR A 190 6.69 -5.82 4.02
CA THR A 190 5.38 -5.48 3.44
C THR A 190 4.87 -4.12 3.92
N MET A 191 5.03 -3.81 5.22
CA MET A 191 4.69 -2.50 5.79
C MET A 191 5.46 -1.36 5.11
N ASN A 192 6.74 -1.58 4.80
CA ASN A 192 7.56 -0.60 4.09
C ASN A 192 7.04 -0.38 2.66
N GLU A 193 6.72 -1.44 1.92
CA GLU A 193 6.14 -1.33 0.57
C GLU A 193 4.80 -0.57 0.56
N ILE A 194 3.92 -0.81 1.55
CA ILE A 194 2.67 -0.05 1.69
C ILE A 194 2.95 1.44 1.97
N SER A 195 3.97 1.73 2.78
CA SER A 195 4.39 3.10 3.07
C SER A 195 4.90 3.82 1.82
N LEU A 196 5.65 3.11 0.95
CA LEU A 196 6.08 3.62 -0.35
C LEU A 196 4.90 3.86 -1.29
N ALA A 197 3.93 2.94 -1.33
CA ALA A 197 2.68 3.13 -2.07
C ALA A 197 1.98 4.42 -1.64
N ARG A 198 1.75 4.61 -0.34
CA ARG A 198 1.13 5.81 0.21
C ARG A 198 1.92 7.08 -0.12
N ASN A 199 3.24 7.06 0.04
CA ASN A 199 4.09 8.22 -0.18
C ASN A 199 4.17 8.65 -1.65
N SER A 200 3.95 7.73 -2.60
CA SER A 200 3.97 8.03 -4.04
C SER A 200 3.00 9.16 -4.44
N ILE A 201 1.82 9.23 -3.80
CA ILE A 201 0.78 10.24 -4.09
C ILE A 201 0.63 11.30 -2.99
N MET A 202 1.10 11.03 -1.77
CA MET A 202 1.10 12.03 -0.69
C MET A 202 2.20 13.08 -0.88
N LEU A 203 3.36 12.70 -1.43
CA LEU A 203 4.49 13.60 -1.63
C LEU A 203 4.60 14.03 -3.10
N PRO A 204 4.60 15.33 -3.41
CA PRO A 204 4.72 15.78 -4.78
C PRO A 204 6.11 15.51 -5.36
N ARG A 205 6.17 14.83 -6.50
CA ARG A 205 7.42 14.65 -7.27
C ARG A 205 7.53 15.73 -8.34
N LYS A 206 8.04 16.90 -7.96
CA LYS A 206 8.25 18.03 -8.87
C LYS A 206 9.50 17.81 -9.70
N ARG A 207 9.38 18.01 -11.02
CA ARG A 207 10.54 18.13 -11.91
C ARG A 207 11.20 19.49 -11.71
N SER A 208 12.52 19.54 -11.81
CA SER A 208 13.28 20.78 -11.89
C SER A 208 12.90 21.58 -13.14
N LEU A 209 13.14 22.89 -13.13
CA LEU A 209 12.86 23.75 -14.29
C LEU A 209 13.64 23.30 -15.53
N LEU A 210 14.88 22.84 -15.34
CA LEU A 210 15.71 22.33 -16.42
C LEU A 210 15.11 21.06 -17.05
N GLU A 211 14.66 20.11 -16.23
CA GLU A 211 13.97 18.91 -16.72
C GLU A 211 12.68 19.28 -17.46
N LEU A 212 11.91 20.25 -16.96
CA LEU A 212 10.69 20.72 -17.62
C LEU A 212 10.96 21.35 -18.99
N CYS A 213 12.07 22.09 -19.16
CA CYS A 213 12.47 22.66 -20.44
C CYS A 213 12.72 21.58 -21.51
N TYR A 214 13.27 20.43 -21.11
CA TYR A 214 13.55 19.30 -21.99
C TYR A 214 12.44 18.25 -22.01
N PHE A 215 11.40 18.41 -21.20
CA PHE A 215 10.28 17.48 -21.14
C PHE A 215 9.42 17.62 -22.41
N PRO A 216 9.39 16.61 -23.30
CA PRO A 216 8.79 16.76 -24.63
C PRO A 216 7.32 17.21 -24.61
N PRO A 217 6.46 16.72 -23.67
CA PRO A 217 5.08 17.16 -23.61
C PRO A 217 4.89 18.68 -23.42
N THR A 218 5.79 19.34 -22.69
CA THR A 218 5.72 20.79 -22.44
C THR A 218 5.89 21.63 -23.73
N ARG A 219 6.46 21.05 -24.80
CA ARG A 219 6.70 21.74 -26.08
C ARG A 219 5.58 21.57 -27.10
N LYS A 220 4.53 20.85 -26.74
CA LYS A 220 3.48 20.38 -27.66
C LYS A 220 2.14 21.06 -27.43
N PHE A 221 2.15 22.25 -26.86
CA PHE A 221 0.98 23.12 -26.78
C PHE A 221 0.76 23.85 -28.11
N VAL A 222 -0.51 24.09 -28.44
CA VAL A 222 -0.94 24.94 -29.55
C VAL A 222 -1.86 26.03 -29.01
N PRO A 223 -1.52 27.32 -29.19
CA PRO A 223 -0.22 27.82 -29.67
C PRO A 223 0.96 27.35 -28.79
N PRO A 224 2.22 27.41 -29.25
CA PRO A 224 3.39 27.06 -28.41
C PRO A 224 3.44 27.90 -27.14
N LEU A 225 3.95 27.32 -26.04
CA LEU A 225 4.13 28.06 -24.79
C LEU A 225 5.10 29.24 -25.00
N PRO A 226 4.86 30.40 -24.36
CA PRO A 226 5.85 31.47 -24.33
C PRO A 226 7.19 30.99 -23.77
N GLN A 227 8.30 31.57 -24.23
CA GLN A 227 9.66 31.13 -23.83
C GLN A 227 9.95 31.28 -22.34
N ASP A 228 9.25 32.19 -21.67
CA ASP A 228 9.33 32.43 -20.23
C ASP A 228 8.32 31.60 -19.43
N GLN A 229 7.60 30.65 -20.05
CA GLN A 229 6.53 29.87 -19.43
C GLN A 229 6.80 28.36 -19.51
N LEU A 230 6.66 27.67 -18.37
CA LEU A 230 6.66 26.21 -18.30
C LEU A 230 5.40 25.71 -17.59
N ILE A 231 4.94 24.52 -17.98
CA ILE A 231 3.77 23.84 -17.40
C ILE A 231 4.19 22.45 -16.90
N SER A 232 3.67 22.04 -15.75
CA SER A 232 3.87 20.70 -15.19
C SER A 232 2.57 20.15 -14.62
N PHE A 233 2.40 18.83 -14.75
CA PHE A 233 1.35 18.06 -14.07
C PHE A 233 1.98 17.09 -13.06
N TYR A 234 1.41 16.99 -11.87
CA TYR A 234 1.83 16.04 -10.83
C TYR A 234 0.68 15.76 -9.85
N ILE A 235 0.85 14.74 -9.01
CA ILE A 235 -0.08 14.42 -7.91
C ILE A 235 0.45 14.96 -6.58
N SER A 236 -0.41 15.52 -5.74
CA SER A 236 -0.07 15.92 -4.37
C SER A 236 -1.26 15.73 -3.46
N CYS A 237 -1.13 14.89 -2.43
CA CYS A 237 -2.19 14.63 -1.44
C CYS A 237 -3.55 14.33 -2.09
N CYS A 238 -3.58 13.34 -2.99
CA CYS A 238 -4.79 12.93 -3.73
C CYS A 238 -5.35 14.00 -4.70
N ARG A 239 -4.55 15.02 -5.05
CA ARG A 239 -4.95 16.05 -6.03
C ARG A 239 -4.11 15.99 -7.27
N LEU A 240 -4.76 16.13 -8.42
CA LEU A 240 -4.09 16.44 -9.68
C LEU A 240 -3.77 17.94 -9.69
N VAL A 241 -2.51 18.28 -9.85
CA VAL A 241 -2.01 19.65 -9.82
C VAL A 241 -1.42 20.01 -11.17
N CYS A 242 -1.86 21.14 -11.71
CA CYS A 242 -1.22 21.86 -12.81
C CYS A 242 -0.45 23.04 -12.21
N ALA A 243 0.87 23.05 -12.40
CA ALA A 243 1.73 24.16 -12.00
C ALA A 243 2.25 24.88 -13.24
N SER A 244 2.23 26.20 -13.16
CA SER A 244 2.69 27.10 -14.20
C SER A 244 3.83 27.96 -13.65
N TYR A 245 4.99 27.86 -14.28
CA TYR A 245 6.23 28.52 -13.87
C TYR A 245 6.55 29.62 -14.87
N GLN A 246 6.47 30.88 -14.42
CA GLN A 246 6.80 32.04 -15.24
C GLN A 246 8.12 32.63 -14.80
N MET A 247 9.10 32.68 -15.71
CA MET A 247 10.34 33.40 -15.50
C MET A 247 10.07 34.90 -15.55
N VAL A 248 10.40 35.61 -14.48
CA VAL A 248 10.16 37.05 -14.35
C VAL A 248 11.45 37.77 -13.94
N PRO A 249 11.63 39.05 -14.30
CA PRO A 249 12.78 39.80 -13.84
C PRO A 249 12.90 39.78 -12.31
N LYS A 250 14.14 39.74 -11.78
CA LYS A 250 14.40 39.75 -10.33
C LYS A 250 13.84 40.98 -9.62
N THR A 251 13.63 42.07 -10.37
CA THR A 251 12.98 43.30 -9.89
C THR A 251 11.49 43.11 -9.58
N VAL A 252 10.83 42.14 -10.22
CA VAL A 252 9.41 41.81 -10.00
C VAL A 252 9.24 40.74 -8.92
N HIS A 253 10.08 39.71 -8.95
CA HIS A 253 10.07 38.65 -7.95
C HIS A 253 11.50 38.31 -7.55
N PRO A 254 11.89 38.31 -6.26
CA PRO A 254 13.28 38.14 -5.83
C PRO A 254 13.96 36.87 -6.36
N GLN A 255 13.17 35.80 -6.52
CA GLN A 255 13.62 34.51 -7.04
C GLN A 255 13.69 34.45 -8.58
N GLY A 256 13.23 35.50 -9.27
CA GLY A 256 13.11 35.55 -10.73
C GLY A 256 12.04 34.59 -11.29
N LEU A 257 11.13 34.11 -10.44
CA LEU A 257 10.17 33.06 -10.77
C LEU A 257 8.84 33.35 -10.10
N SER A 258 7.76 33.36 -10.87
CA SER A 258 6.38 33.34 -10.38
C SER A 258 5.77 31.96 -10.61
N VAL A 259 5.02 31.45 -9.63
CA VAL A 259 4.41 30.12 -9.68
C VAL A 259 2.91 30.24 -9.46
N PHE A 260 2.13 29.77 -10.44
CA PHE A 260 0.68 29.64 -10.32
C PHE A 260 0.30 28.17 -10.26
N MET A 261 -0.67 27.82 -9.43
CA MET A 261 -1.13 26.44 -9.27
C MET A 261 -2.64 26.37 -9.40
N ALA A 262 -3.10 25.34 -10.11
CA ALA A 262 -4.49 24.96 -10.21
C ALA A 262 -4.57 23.47 -9.88
N GLU A 263 -5.57 23.04 -9.13
CA GLU A 263 -5.69 21.66 -8.69
C GLU A 263 -7.13 21.18 -8.69
N SER A 264 -7.29 19.86 -8.73
CA SER A 264 -8.58 19.17 -8.61
C SER A 264 -8.41 17.95 -7.71
N GLN A 265 -9.41 17.68 -6.87
CA GLN A 265 -9.43 16.49 -6.02
C GLN A 265 -9.66 15.25 -6.90
N LEU A 266 -8.96 14.17 -6.59
CA LEU A 266 -9.20 12.84 -7.15
C LEU A 266 -9.81 11.95 -6.05
N PRO A 267 -11.16 11.88 -5.94
CA PRO A 267 -11.81 11.19 -4.81
C PRO A 267 -11.44 9.72 -4.69
N HIS A 268 -11.21 9.06 -5.83
CA HIS A 268 -10.78 7.67 -5.88
C HIS A 268 -9.42 7.45 -5.18
N LEU A 269 -8.52 8.43 -5.19
CA LEU A 269 -7.24 8.32 -4.47
C LEU A 269 -7.41 8.47 -2.96
N ASP A 270 -8.38 9.26 -2.48
CA ASP A 270 -8.69 9.31 -1.05
C ASP A 270 -9.20 7.96 -0.54
N GLU A 271 -10.02 7.29 -1.35
CA GLU A 271 -10.51 5.94 -1.04
C GLU A 271 -9.38 4.91 -1.01
N VAL A 272 -8.46 4.96 -1.97
CA VAL A 272 -7.24 4.12 -1.95
C VAL A 272 -6.43 4.39 -0.68
N ILE A 273 -6.19 5.66 -0.33
CA ILE A 273 -5.42 6.01 0.88
C ILE A 273 -6.11 5.54 2.16
N LYS A 274 -7.45 5.63 2.23
CA LYS A 274 -8.24 5.07 3.33
C LYS A 274 -7.98 3.56 3.47
N HIS A 275 -8.06 2.81 2.38
CA HIS A 275 -7.79 1.37 2.40
C HIS A 275 -6.35 1.04 2.78
N LEU A 276 -5.35 1.75 2.23
CA LEU A 276 -3.96 1.56 2.61
C LEU A 276 -3.73 1.83 4.11
N ASN A 277 -4.32 2.88 4.67
CA ASN A 277 -4.20 3.18 6.10
C ASN A 277 -4.82 2.07 6.97
N ILE A 278 -5.94 1.46 6.54
CA ILE A 278 -6.55 0.32 7.24
C ILE A 278 -5.59 -0.87 7.22
N VAL A 279 -5.03 -1.20 6.04
CA VAL A 279 -4.05 -2.29 5.89
C VAL A 279 -2.83 -2.06 6.79
N MET A 280 -2.24 -0.86 6.77
CA MET A 280 -1.14 -0.49 7.67
C MET A 280 -1.54 -0.68 9.14
N THR A 281 -2.74 -0.27 9.54
CA THR A 281 -3.20 -0.38 10.93
C THR A 281 -3.29 -1.84 11.39
N ILE A 282 -3.92 -2.70 10.59
CA ILE A 282 -4.10 -4.12 10.98
C ILE A 282 -2.78 -4.89 10.95
N LEU A 283 -1.91 -4.61 9.97
CA LEU A 283 -0.58 -5.23 9.91
C LEU A 283 0.31 -4.75 11.06
N GLN A 284 0.26 -3.46 11.42
CA GLN A 284 1.05 -2.95 12.54
C GLN A 284 0.62 -3.58 13.86
N LYS A 285 -0.69 -3.76 14.07
CA LYS A 285 -1.21 -4.47 15.24
C LYS A 285 -0.68 -5.90 15.31
N LEU A 286 -0.71 -6.63 14.19
CA LEU A 286 -0.17 -7.99 14.12
C LEU A 286 1.34 -8.01 14.39
N ILE A 287 2.11 -7.14 13.74
CA ILE A 287 3.57 -7.02 13.92
C ILE A 287 3.91 -6.80 15.40
N ASN A 288 3.19 -5.88 16.08
CA ASN A 288 3.41 -5.59 17.49
C ASN A 288 3.10 -6.81 18.36
N TYR A 289 2.01 -7.53 18.06
CA TYR A 289 1.62 -8.74 18.78
C TYR A 289 2.66 -9.87 18.62
N LEU A 290 3.07 -10.18 17.39
CA LEU A 290 4.09 -11.20 17.13
C LEU A 290 5.44 -10.82 17.76
N SER A 291 5.84 -9.54 17.67
CA SER A 291 7.09 -9.06 18.29
C SER A 291 7.09 -9.21 19.82
N ALA A 292 5.93 -9.15 20.46
CA ALA A 292 5.80 -9.29 21.91
C ALA A 292 5.69 -10.75 22.38
N THR A 293 5.37 -11.67 21.48
CA THR A 293 5.04 -13.07 21.83
C THR A 293 6.01 -14.10 21.23
N MET A 294 7.08 -13.65 20.54
CA MET A 294 8.10 -14.49 19.90
C MET A 294 9.52 -14.28 20.46
#